data_AF-A0A519UR24-F1
#
_entry.id   AF-A0A519UR24-F1
#
_cell.length_a   1.000
_cell.length_b   1.000
_cell.length_c   1.000
_cell.angle_alpha   90.00
_cell.angle_beta   90.00
_cell.angle_gamma   90.00
#
_symmetry.space_group_name_H-M   'P 1'
#
loop_
_entity.id
_entity.type
_entity.pdbx_description
1 polymer ?
#
loop_
_entity_poly.entity_id
_entity_poly.type
_entity_poly.pdbx_seq_one_letter_code
_entity_poly.pdbx_strand_id
1 'polypeptide(L)' 'MNSSEEREKSMATANESSIYMLMLVGILIGVVGVFLRFAGDSTMLSIISWAILAVGTVIACKGVFKILDAK' A
#
# COMPACT_ATOMS: atom_id res chain seq x y z
N MET A 1 -23.31 -9.97 -17.76
CA MET A 1 -21.89 -10.00 -18.15
C MET A 1 -21.49 -11.47 -18.15
N ASN A 2 -20.93 -11.98 -19.24
CA ASN A 2 -20.39 -13.35 -19.27
C ASN A 2 -19.08 -13.37 -18.45
N SER A 3 -18.73 -14.49 -17.83
CA SER A 3 -17.51 -14.63 -17.00
C SER A 3 -16.22 -14.25 -17.73
N SER A 4 -16.19 -14.34 -19.07
CA SER A 4 -15.09 -13.86 -19.90
C SER A 4 -14.92 -12.34 -19.87
N GLU A 5 -16.02 -11.58 -19.90
CA GLU A 5 -16.01 -10.11 -19.91
C GLU A 5 -15.60 -9.53 -18.54
N GLU A 6 -15.99 -10.20 -17.45
CA GLU A 6 -15.57 -9.83 -16.09
C GLU A 6 -14.07 -10.01 -15.90
N ARG A 7 -13.52 -11.13 -16.41
CA ARG A 7 -12.08 -11.39 -16.38
C ARG A 7 -11.30 -10.36 -17.17
N GLU A 8 -11.77 -9.97 -18.35
CA GLU A 8 -11.09 -8.97 -19.18
C GLU A 8 -11.00 -7.60 -18.50
N LYS A 9 -12.10 -7.16 -17.87
CA LYS A 9 -12.13 -5.90 -17.09
C LYS A 9 -11.24 -5.96 -15.84
N SER A 10 -11.27 -7.07 -15.12
CA SER A 10 -10.40 -7.29 -13.96
C SER A 10 -8.93 -7.26 -14.35
N MET A 11 -8.55 -7.94 -15.44
CA MET A 11 -7.19 -7.93 -15.96
C MET A 11 -6.76 -6.54 -16.44
N ALA A 12 -7.64 -5.79 -17.10
CA ALA A 12 -7.34 -4.42 -17.53
C ALA A 12 -7.09 -3.48 -16.34
N THR A 13 -7.90 -3.59 -15.29
CA THR A 13 -7.76 -2.78 -14.07
C THR A 13 -6.49 -3.15 -13.30
N ALA A 14 -6.22 -4.45 -13.14
CA ALA A 14 -5.02 -4.92 -12.45
C ALA A 14 -3.72 -4.46 -13.13
N ASN A 15 -3.74 -4.22 -14.46
CA ASN A 15 -2.58 -3.79 -15.22
C ASN A 15 -2.38 -2.26 -15.24
N GLU A 16 -3.21 -1.49 -14.51
CA GLU A 16 -3.08 -0.04 -14.45
C GLU A 16 -1.85 0.35 -13.61
N SER A 17 -0.85 0.95 -14.26
CA SER A 17 0.42 1.36 -13.64
C SER A 17 0.25 2.33 -12.47
N SER A 18 -0.82 3.13 -12.47
CA SER A 18 -1.12 4.09 -11.41
C SER A 18 -1.33 3.40 -10.05
N ILE A 19 -1.88 2.17 -10.05
CA ILE A 19 -2.15 1.40 -8.83
C ILE A 19 -0.83 0.92 -8.22
N TYR A 20 0.10 0.45 -9.05
CA TYR A 20 1.44 0.04 -8.60
C TYR A 20 2.27 1.23 -8.09
N MET A 21 2.13 2.39 -8.71
CA MET A 21 2.75 3.64 -8.21
C MET A 21 2.24 3.99 -6.80
N LEU A 22 0.93 3.87 -6.57
CA LEU A 22 0.33 4.10 -5.26
C LEU A 22 0.83 3.09 -4.21
N MET A 23 0.93 1.81 -4.57
CA MET A 23 1.53 0.79 -3.71
C MET A 23 3.00 1.09 -3.40
N LEU A 24 3.79 1.47 -4.41
CA LEU A 24 5.21 1.79 -4.24
C LEU A 24 5.42 2.93 -3.23
N VAL A 25 4.63 4.00 -3.34
CA VAL A 25 4.69 5.13 -2.39
C VAL A 25 4.35 4.65 -0.97
N GLY A 26 3.30 3.83 -0.80
CA GLY A 26 2.94 3.27 0.51
C GLY A 26 4.05 2.38 1.11
N ILE A 27 4.67 1.54 0.28
CA ILE A 27 5.78 0.67 0.68
C ILE A 27 6.99 1.51 1.12
N LEU A 28 7.37 2.54 0.35
CA LEU A 28 8.49 3.42 0.69
C LEU A 28 8.27 4.13 2.02
N ILE A 29 7.06 4.65 2.26
CA ILE A 29 6.69 5.25 3.55
C ILE A 29 6.80 4.21 4.67
N GLY A 30 6.29 3.00 4.46
CA GLY A 30 6.39 1.91 5.43
C GLY A 30 7.84 1.55 5.77
N VAL A 31 8.71 1.44 4.76
CA VAL A 31 10.15 1.18 4.94
C VAL A 31 10.81 2.27 5.79
N VAL A 32 10.47 3.54 5.58
CA VAL A 32 10.97 4.64 6.41
C VAL A 32 10.54 4.48 7.86
N GLY A 33 9.28 4.11 8.11
CA GLY A 33 8.79 3.83 9.47
C GLY A 33 9.54 2.67 10.13
N VAL A 34 9.79 1.57 9.40
CA VAL A 34 10.59 0.44 9.90
C VAL A 34 12.02 0.88 10.21
N PHE A 35 12.68 1.64 9.33
CA PHE A 35 14.04 2.11 9.58
C PHE A 35 14.13 2.99 10.83
N LEU A 36 13.22 3.95 10.98
CA LEU A 36 13.18 4.83 12.14
C LEU A 36 12.95 4.04 13.44
N ARG A 37 12.23 2.91 13.43
CA ARG A 37 12.04 2.08 14.62
C ARG A 37 13.35 1.55 15.19
N PHE A 38 14.38 1.38 14.36
CA PHE A 38 15.68 0.86 14.75
C PHE A 38 16.79 1.92 14.77
N ALA A 39 16.46 3.19 14.48
CA ALA A 39 17.44 4.27 14.44
C ALA A 39 17.87 4.78 15.83
N GLY A 40 17.22 4.33 16.91
CA GLY A 40 17.58 4.66 18.29
C GLY A 40 16.59 4.12 19.31
N ASP A 41 16.95 4.21 20.59
CA ASP A 41 16.11 3.77 21.70
C ASP A 41 15.39 4.97 22.34
N SER A 42 14.27 5.37 21.73
CA SER A 42 13.42 6.44 22.22
C SER A 42 11.96 6.06 22.06
N THR A 43 11.18 6.26 23.12
CA THR A 43 9.73 6.03 23.10
C THR A 43 9.05 6.93 22.07
N MET A 44 9.49 8.19 21.95
CA MET A 44 8.94 9.13 20.97
C MET A 44 9.23 8.66 19.54
N LEU A 45 10.47 8.25 19.28
CA LEU A 45 10.88 7.70 17.99
C LEU A 45 10.06 6.44 17.65
N SER A 46 9.84 5.57 18.64
CA SER A 46 9.03 4.36 18.47
C SER A 46 7.59 4.70 18.05
N ILE A 47 6.93 5.65 18.73
CA ILE A 47 5.56 6.05 18.40
C ILE A 47 5.47 6.61 16.98
N ILE A 48 6.40 7.49 16.59
CA ILE A 48 6.44 8.08 15.25
C ILE A 48 6.65 7.01 14.19
N SER A 49 7.58 6.07 14.42
CA SER A 49 7.85 4.96 13.51
C SER A 49 6.63 4.08 13.27
N TRP A 50 5.88 3.75 14.33
CA TRP A 50 4.62 3.01 14.20
C TRP A 50 3.55 3.80 13.46
N ALA A 51 3.44 5.11 13.69
CA ALA A 51 2.49 5.97 12.97
C ALA A 51 2.81 6.03 11.46
N ILE A 52 4.08 6.22 11.10
CA ILE A 52 4.53 6.24 9.70
C ILE A 52 4.27 4.88 9.05
N LEU A 53 4.62 3.78 9.73
CA LEU A 53 4.35 2.43 9.25
C LEU A 53 2.86 2.21 8.99
N ALA A 54 2.00 2.60 9.94
CA ALA A 54 0.55 2.49 9.79
C ALA A 54 0.03 3.27 8.58
N VAL A 55 0.50 4.50 8.37
CA VAL A 55 0.14 5.31 7.19
C VAL A 55 0.59 4.63 5.89
N GLY A 56 1.84 4.15 5.83
CA GLY A 56 2.35 3.41 4.67
C GLY A 56 1.53 2.16 4.35
N THR A 57 1.18 1.38 5.38
CA THR A 57 0.30 0.21 5.26
C THR A 57 -1.08 0.58 4.71
N VAL A 58 -1.73 1.62 5.24
CA VAL A 58 -3.04 2.06 4.75
C VAL A 58 -2.98 2.45 3.27
N ILE A 59 -1.94 3.18 2.84
CA ILE A 59 -1.77 3.57 1.44
C ILE A 59 -1.55 2.34 0.55
N ALA A 60 -0.69 1.41 0.95
CA ALA A 60 -0.44 0.18 0.20
C ALA A 60 -1.70 -0.68 0.08
N CYS A 61 -2.46 -0.85 1.17
CA CYS A 61 -3.73 -1.57 1.18
C CYS A 61 -4.77 -0.92 0.28
N LYS A 62 -4.83 0.41 0.19
CA LYS A 62 -5.70 1.11 -0.78
C LYS A 62 -5.35 0.75 -2.22
N GLY A 63 -4.08 0.53 -2.53
CA GLY A 63 -3.64 0.04 -3.84
C GLY A 63 -4.14 -1.38 -4.09
N VAL A 64 -3.97 -2.28 -3.11
CA VAL A 64 -4.45 -3.67 -3.21
C VAL A 64 -5.97 -3.73 -3.38
N PHE A 65 -6.74 -2.95 -2.61
CA PHE A 65 -8.20 -2.95 -2.75
C PHE A 65 -8.68 -2.41 -4.10
N LYS A 66 -7.94 -1.49 -4.72
CA LYS A 66 -8.20 -1.08 -6.11
C LYS A 66 -8.01 -2.23 -7.11
N ILE A 67 -6.97 -3.06 -6.94
CA ILE A 67 -6.75 -4.23 -7.80
C ILE A 67 -7.87 -5.26 -7.62
N LEU A 68 -8.28 -5.47 -6.37
CA LEU A 68 -9.34 -6.43 -6.02
C LEU A 68 -10.74 -5.95 -6.40
N ASP A 69 -10.89 -4.74 -6.95
CA ASP A 69 -12.18 -4.08 -7.18
C ASP A 69 -13.07 -4.10 -5.91
N ALA A 70 -12.43 -4.07 -4.74
CA ALA A 70 -13.09 -4.01 -3.45
C ALA A 70 -13.57 -2.57 -3.25
N LYS A 71 -14.83 -2.34 -3.60
CA LYS A 71 -15.48 -1.02 -3.59
C LYS A 71 -15.75 -0.50 -2.17
#